data_AF-A0A558GGJ8-F1
#
_entry.id   AF-A0A558GGJ8-F1
#
_cell.length_a   1.000
_cell.length_b   1.000
_cell.length_c   1.000
_cell.angle_alpha   90.00
_cell.angle_beta   90.00
_cell.angle_gamma   90.00
#
_symmetry.space_group_name_H-M   'P 1'
#
loop_
_entity.id
_entity.type
_entity.pdbx_description
1 polymer ?
#
loop_
_entity_poly.entity_id
_entity_poly.type
_entity_poly.pdbx_seq_one_letter_code
_entity_poly.pdbx_strand_id
1 'polypeptide(L)' 'MISNMPDQGLILAVDGPSGTGKSTTCRALAKRLEAKYVDTGAMYRVATLAVLRAGVDPGRLS' A
#
# COMPACT_ATOMS: atom_id res chain seq x y z
N MET A 1 -16.68 -4.94 -18.42
CA MET A 1 -16.05 -5.81 -17.41
C MET A 1 -14.55 -5.70 -17.59
N ILE A 2 -13.79 -5.40 -16.53
CA ILE A 2 -12.34 -5.19 -16.61
C ILE A 2 -11.69 -6.55 -16.92
N SER A 3 -11.28 -6.74 -18.18
CA SER A 3 -10.94 -8.05 -18.78
C SER A 3 -9.48 -8.50 -18.58
N ASN A 4 -8.77 -7.93 -17.60
CA ASN A 4 -7.33 -8.17 -17.40
C ASN A 4 -7.00 -8.82 -16.04
N MET A 5 -7.93 -9.55 -15.42
CA MET A 5 -7.63 -10.37 -14.24
C MET A 5 -7.73 -11.85 -14.56
N PRO A 6 -6.70 -12.66 -14.23
CA PRO A 6 -6.66 -14.08 -14.59
C PRO A 6 -7.86 -14.91 -14.12
N ASP A 7 -8.58 -14.50 -13.07
CA ASP A 7 -9.64 -15.32 -12.44
C ASP A 7 -10.92 -14.54 -12.03
N GLN A 8 -11.30 -13.48 -12.74
CA GLN A 8 -12.44 -12.60 -12.34
C GLN A 8 -12.32 -11.98 -10.92
N GLY A 9 -11.11 -11.82 -10.40
CA GLY A 9 -10.87 -11.22 -9.08
C GLY A 9 -11.35 -9.78 -8.96
N LEU A 10 -11.63 -9.35 -7.73
CA LEU A 10 -12.00 -7.97 -7.40
C LEU A 10 -10.77 -7.18 -6.94
N ILE A 11 -10.42 -6.09 -7.63
CA ILE A 11 -9.41 -5.12 -7.19
C ILE A 11 -10.13 -3.89 -6.65
N LEU A 12 -9.81 -3.51 -5.43
CA LEU A 12 -10.34 -2.33 -4.76
C LEU A 12 -9.19 -1.34 -4.50
N ALA A 13 -9.23 -0.19 -5.16
CA ALA A 13 -8.38 0.95 -4.85
C ALA A 13 -9.10 1.85 -3.84
N VAL A 14 -8.40 2.29 -2.79
CA VAL A 14 -8.99 3.12 -1.72
C VAL A 14 -8.09 4.32 -1.43
N ASP A 15 -8.53 5.48 -1.92
CA ASP A 15 -7.83 6.75 -1.78
C ASP A 15 -8.55 7.73 -0.86
N GLY A 16 -7.79 8.65 -0.26
CA GLY A 16 -8.35 9.74 0.57
C GLY A 16 -7.31 10.35 1.52
N PRO A 17 -7.65 11.45 2.22
CA PRO A 17 -6.71 12.22 3.04
C PRO A 17 -6.04 11.39 4.15
N SER A 18 -4.83 11.73 4.56
CA SER A 18 -4.17 11.04 5.69
C SER A 18 -5.01 11.12 6.98
N GLY A 19 -4.93 10.11 7.84
CA GLY A 19 -5.64 10.09 9.13
C GLY A 19 -7.11 9.66 9.09
N THR A 20 -7.72 9.44 7.92
CA THR A 20 -9.15 9.06 7.80
C THR A 20 -9.45 7.58 8.08
N GLY A 21 -8.48 6.80 8.56
CA GLY A 21 -8.68 5.38 8.90
C GLY A 21 -8.70 4.40 7.73
N LYS A 22 -8.36 4.82 6.50
CA LYS A 22 -8.36 3.95 5.30
C LYS A 22 -7.63 2.63 5.50
N SER A 23 -6.40 2.63 6.01
CA SER A 23 -5.64 1.39 6.24
C SER A 23 -6.34 0.46 7.23
N THR A 24 -6.98 1.02 8.26
CA THR A 24 -7.75 0.24 9.25
C THR A 24 -8.97 -0.40 8.61
N THR A 25 -9.77 0.37 7.86
CA THR A 25 -10.97 -0.11 7.18
C THR A 25 -10.64 -1.13 6.09
N CYS A 26 -9.61 -0.86 5.27
CA CYS A 26 -9.17 -1.78 4.21
C CYS A 26 -8.67 -3.11 4.77
N ARG A 27 -7.94 -3.07 5.89
CA ARG A 27 -7.47 -4.28 6.56
C ARG A 27 -8.62 -5.11 7.13
N ALA A 28 -9.61 -4.45 7.73
CA ALA A 28 -10.81 -5.12 8.21
C ALA A 28 -11.63 -5.72 7.06
N LEU A 29 -11.77 -5.01 5.93
CA LEU A 29 -12.46 -5.48 4.74
C LEU A 29 -11.74 -6.68 4.11
N ALA A 30 -10.42 -6.59 3.92
CA ALA A 30 -9.62 -7.68 3.36
C ALA A 30 -9.71 -8.95 4.21
N LYS A 31 -9.69 -8.82 5.55
CA LYS A 31 -9.89 -9.96 6.47
C LYS A 31 -11.27 -10.61 6.30
N ARG A 32 -12.32 -9.83 6.05
CA ARG A 32 -13.69 -10.34 5.85
C ARG A 32 -13.90 -10.98 4.47
N LEU A 33 -13.16 -10.50 3.46
CA LEU A 33 -13.26 -11.00 2.08
C LEU A 33 -12.20 -12.06 1.75
N GLU A 34 -11.37 -12.45 2.73
CA GLU A 34 -10.19 -13.30 2.52
C GLU A 34 -9.27 -12.79 1.39
N ALA A 35 -9.24 -11.46 1.22
CA ALA A 35 -8.53 -10.80 0.15
C ALA A 35 -7.09 -10.45 0.58
N LYS A 36 -6.21 -10.35 -0.41
CA LYS A 36 -4.86 -9.78 -0.20
C LYS A 36 -4.99 -8.27 0.07
N TYR A 37 -4.17 -7.77 1.00
CA TYR A 37 -4.12 -6.36 1.36
C TYR A 37 -2.70 -5.83 1.18
N VAL A 38 -2.56 -4.68 0.51
CA VAL A 38 -1.27 -4.00 0.27
C VAL A 38 -1.38 -2.56 0.76
N ASP A 39 -0.57 -2.20 1.77
CA ASP A 39 -0.44 -0.83 2.27
C ASP A 39 0.77 -0.16 1.60
N THR A 40 0.52 0.54 0.49
CA THR A 40 1.56 1.24 -0.27
C THR A 40 2.28 2.30 0.57
N GLY A 41 1.57 2.97 1.48
CA GLY A 41 2.17 3.96 2.38
C GLY A 41 3.14 3.33 3.39
N ALA A 42 2.87 2.10 3.87
CA ALA A 42 3.81 1.34 4.68
C ALA A 42 5.04 0.91 3.86
N MET A 43 4.84 0.48 2.61
CA MET A 43 5.94 0.10 1.71
C MET A 43 6.93 1.26 1.51
N TYR A 44 6.44 2.46 1.18
CA TYR A 44 7.30 3.64 1.03
C TYR A 44 8.04 3.98 2.33
N ARG A 45 7.38 3.92 3.48
CA ARG A 45 8.03 4.15 4.79
C ARG A 45 9.14 3.15 5.09
N VAL A 46 8.92 1.87 4.80
CA VAL A 46 9.94 0.82 4.96
C VAL A 46 11.11 1.06 4.00
N ALA A 47 10.83 1.41 2.75
CA ALA A 47 11.88 1.73 1.78
C ALA A 47 12.71 2.95 2.23
N THR A 48 12.07 4.04 2.66
CA THR A 48 12.75 5.20 3.23
C THR A 48 13.59 4.82 4.44
N LEU A 49 13.06 4.00 5.36
CA LEU A 49 13.81 3.55 6.53
C LEU A 49 15.05 2.73 6.13
N ALA A 50 14.96 1.88 5.10
CA ALA A 50 16.09 1.12 4.60
C ALA A 50 17.19 2.04 4.02
N VAL A 51 16.80 3.06 3.24
CA VAL A 51 17.72 4.09 2.71
C VAL A 51 18.43 4.83 3.84
N LEU A 52 17.68 5.32 4.84
CA LEU A 52 18.24 6.03 5.98
C LEU A 52 19.21 5.15 6.80
N ARG A 53 18.89 3.87 6.98
CA ARG A 53 19.76 2.90 7.68
C ARG A 53 21.02 2.56 6.90
N ALA A 54 20.98 2.62 5.58
CA ALA A 54 22.14 2.43 4.72
C ALA A 54 23.07 3.65 4.73
N GLY A 55 22.73 4.73 5.45
CA GLY A 55 23.51 5.97 5.47
C GLY A 55 23.50 6.70 4.13
N VAL A 56 22.58 6.34 3.23
CA VAL A 56 22.38 7.02 1.95
C VAL A 56 21.63 8.31 2.25
N ASP A 57 22.22 9.44 1.89
CA ASP A 57 21.54 10.74 1.93
C ASP A 57 20.53 10.82 0.79
N PRO A 58 19.20 10.78 1.07
CA PRO A 58 18.19 10.87 0.03
C PRO A 58 18.17 12.25 -0.66
N GLY A 59 18.77 13.28 -0.06
CA GLY A 59 18.91 14.63 -0.62
C GLY A 59 20.12 14.81 -1.54
N ARG A 60 21.05 13.84 -1.58
CA ARG A 60 22.30 13.91 -2.36
C ARG A 60 22.25 13.13 -3.68
N LEU A 61 21.06 13.02 -4.27
CA LEU A 61 20.89 12.60 -5.66
C LEU A 61 21.25 13.77 -6.58
N SER A 62 22.54 14.06 -6.68
CA SER A 62 23.14 15.04 -7.60
C SER A 62 24.29 14.40 -8.34
#